data_AF-A0A7W8FWI4-F1
#
_entry.id   AF-A0A7W8FWI4-F1
#
_cell.length_a   1.000
_cell.length_b   1.000
_cell.length_c   1.000
_cell.angle_alpha   90.00
_cell.angle_beta   90.00
_cell.angle_gamma   90.00
#
_symmetry.space_group_name_H-M   'P 1'
#
loop_
_entity.id
_entity.type
_entity.pdbx_description
1 polymer ?
#
loop_
_entity_poly.entity_id
_entity_poly.type
_entity_poly.pdbx_seq_one_letter_code
_entity_poly.pdbx_strand_id
1 'polypeptide(L)'
;MILVYLKDDSPYKEEILSTLKKYDSDYKVVGDNHLDQVITSIFSSEEKPKQSQEFEDFLFLDTMRPEVIQQFSKELMQKGIRLGRVAVRTENNVSWTLRDLMEEVEEEFQFFQLREKLYDVILHPDKDRLQKDVRYMHLMSETYALLENRTTAKKDLEQAWSFLEKEKLINKK
;
A
#
# COMPACT_ATOMS: atom_id res chain seq x y z
N MET A 1 15.13 -10.28 -10.74
CA MET A 1 15.17 -8.85 -11.16
C MET A 1 14.15 -8.08 -10.31
N ILE A 2 14.13 -6.76 -10.36
CA ILE A 2 13.11 -5.91 -9.72
C ILE A 2 12.40 -5.09 -10.80
N LEU A 3 11.07 -4.99 -10.76
CA LEU A 3 10.36 -3.99 -11.56
C LEU A 3 10.08 -2.76 -10.71
N VAL A 4 10.38 -1.60 -11.28
CA VAL A 4 10.26 -0.30 -10.62
C VAL A 4 9.31 0.57 -11.42
N TYR A 5 8.09 0.75 -10.91
CA TYR A 5 7.16 1.74 -11.41
C TYR A 5 7.22 2.94 -10.47
N LEU A 6 7.64 4.09 -10.97
CA LEU A 6 7.69 5.33 -10.18
C LEU A 6 6.88 6.38 -10.91
N LYS A 7 5.94 6.98 -10.19
CA LYS A 7 5.09 8.03 -10.74
C LYS A 7 5.95 9.20 -11.21
N ASP A 8 5.55 9.85 -12.29
CA ASP A 8 6.36 10.90 -12.94
C ASP A 8 6.80 12.01 -11.97
N ASP A 9 5.90 12.39 -11.05
CA ASP A 9 6.11 13.43 -10.01
C ASP A 9 6.54 12.87 -8.65
N SER A 10 6.94 11.59 -8.58
CA SER A 10 7.39 10.98 -7.34
C SER A 10 8.57 11.74 -6.71
N PRO A 11 8.43 12.25 -5.47
CA PRO A 11 9.53 12.90 -4.76
C PRO A 11 10.59 11.90 -4.29
N TYR A 12 10.30 10.59 -4.35
CA TYR A 12 11.13 9.53 -3.79
C TYR A 12 11.97 8.81 -4.85
N LYS A 13 11.79 9.17 -6.12
CA LYS A 13 12.42 8.50 -7.27
C LYS A 13 13.93 8.33 -7.13
N GLU A 14 14.64 9.41 -6.87
CA GLU A 14 16.11 9.38 -6.77
C GLU A 14 16.57 8.51 -5.60
N GLU A 15 15.89 8.60 -4.45
CA GLU A 15 16.27 7.91 -3.23
C GLU A 15 15.97 6.40 -3.29
N ILE A 16 14.85 6.01 -3.89
CA ILE A 16 14.50 4.60 -4.11
C ILE A 16 15.53 3.94 -5.04
N LEU A 17 15.83 4.58 -6.17
CA LEU A 17 16.78 4.05 -7.16
C LEU A 17 18.21 4.02 -6.61
N SER A 18 18.65 5.05 -5.88
CA SER A 18 19.98 5.07 -5.26
C SER A 18 20.12 3.99 -4.18
N THR A 19 19.05 3.75 -3.41
CA THR A 19 19.02 2.70 -2.39
C THR A 19 19.07 1.32 -3.05
N LEU A 20 18.28 1.06 -4.09
CA LEU A 20 18.31 -0.22 -4.84
C LEU A 20 19.71 -0.55 -5.39
N LYS A 21 20.43 0.45 -5.90
CA LYS A 21 21.82 0.26 -6.39
C LYS A 21 22.79 -0.24 -5.31
N LYS A 22 22.57 0.08 -4.03
CA LYS A 22 23.44 -0.40 -2.93
C LYS A 22 23.34 -1.90 -2.70
N TYR A 23 22.21 -2.49 -3.05
CA TYR A 23 21.95 -3.92 -2.88
C TYR A 23 22.31 -4.74 -4.12
N ASP A 24 23.08 -4.16 -5.06
CA ASP A 24 23.51 -4.78 -6.32
C ASP A 24 22.37 -5.51 -7.04
N SER A 25 21.18 -4.89 -6.98
CA SER A 25 19.96 -5.51 -7.48
C SER A 25 19.68 -5.03 -8.89
N ASP A 26 19.66 -5.96 -9.84
CA ASP A 26 19.19 -5.69 -11.19
C ASP A 26 17.73 -5.24 -11.14
N TYR A 27 17.48 -4.02 -11.61
CA TYR A 27 16.15 -3.45 -11.69
C TYR A 27 15.85 -2.93 -13.09
N LYS A 28 14.57 -3.03 -13.47
CA LYS A 28 14.02 -2.48 -14.69
C LYS A 28 12.96 -1.46 -14.35
N VAL A 29 13.12 -0.24 -14.86
CA VAL A 29 12.10 0.80 -14.76
C VAL A 29 11.01 0.54 -15.80
N VAL A 30 9.77 0.57 -15.35
CA VAL A 30 8.56 0.38 -16.17
C VAL A 30 7.68 1.63 -16.11
N GLY A 31 6.74 1.74 -17.03
CA GLY A 31 5.76 2.82 -17.10
C GLY A 31 4.47 2.32 -17.76
N ASP A 32 3.53 3.22 -18.02
CA ASP A 32 2.15 2.96 -18.44
C ASP A 32 2.05 2.02 -19.65
N ASN A 33 3.01 2.10 -20.58
CA ASN A 33 3.09 1.21 -21.75
C ASN A 33 3.33 -0.27 -21.41
N HIS A 34 3.70 -0.58 -20.18
CA HIS A 34 3.92 -1.94 -19.68
C HIS A 34 2.74 -2.47 -18.86
N LEU A 35 1.73 -1.65 -18.54
CA LEU A 35 0.66 -2.03 -17.62
C LEU A 35 -0.11 -3.26 -18.08
N ASP A 36 -0.40 -3.35 -19.37
CA ASP A 36 -1.17 -4.46 -19.94
C ASP A 36 -0.29 -5.67 -20.33
N GLN A 37 1.02 -5.62 -20.01
CA GLN A 37 1.94 -6.73 -20.25
C GLN A 37 1.97 -7.67 -19.04
N VAL A 38 2.06 -8.97 -19.31
CA VAL A 38 2.26 -9.98 -18.26
C VAL A 38 3.64 -9.79 -17.64
N ILE A 39 3.75 -9.85 -16.30
CA ILE A 39 4.99 -9.60 -15.55
C ILE A 39 6.19 -10.38 -16.11
N THR A 40 6.04 -11.66 -16.40
CA THR A 40 7.12 -12.48 -17.00
C THR A 40 7.66 -11.91 -18.30
N SER A 41 6.79 -11.36 -19.16
CA SER A 41 7.17 -10.80 -20.46
C SER A 41 7.92 -9.47 -20.32
N ILE A 42 7.58 -8.67 -19.31
CA ILE A 42 8.19 -7.37 -19.05
C ILE A 42 9.70 -7.51 -18.80
N PHE A 43 10.11 -8.58 -18.12
CA PHE A 43 11.52 -8.82 -17.83
C PHE A 43 12.40 -8.99 -19.07
N SER A 44 11.83 -9.48 -20.18
CA SER A 44 12.53 -9.68 -21.45
C SER A 44 12.24 -8.59 -22.48
N SER A 45 11.33 -7.66 -22.19
CA SER A 45 11.02 -6.56 -23.09
C SER A 45 12.22 -5.59 -23.20
N GLU A 46 12.48 -5.09 -24.41
CA GLU A 46 13.45 -3.99 -24.64
C GLU A 46 12.78 -2.61 -24.65
N GLU A 47 11.47 -2.58 -24.43
CA GLU A 47 10.70 -1.35 -24.46
C GLU A 47 11.12 -0.41 -23.32
N LYS A 48 11.31 0.86 -23.66
CA LYS A 48 11.62 1.91 -22.68
C LYS A 48 10.34 2.40 -22.01
N PRO A 49 10.40 2.76 -20.71
CA PRO A 49 9.25 3.38 -20.04
C PRO A 49 8.94 4.72 -20.70
N LYS A 50 7.65 5.01 -20.95
CA LYS A 50 7.21 6.28 -21.54
C LYS A 50 6.77 7.29 -20.48
N GLN A 51 5.67 7.01 -19.80
CA GLN A 51 5.02 7.83 -18.78
C GLN A 51 4.63 6.92 -17.62
N SER A 52 4.48 7.49 -16.43
CA SER A 52 4.03 6.76 -15.25
C SER A 52 3.03 7.63 -14.49
N GLN A 53 1.78 7.64 -14.93
CA GLN A 53 0.75 8.54 -14.38
C GLN A 53 -0.43 7.81 -13.74
N GLU A 54 -0.69 6.56 -14.12
CA GLU A 54 -1.90 5.86 -13.72
C GLU A 54 -1.86 5.41 -12.25
N PHE A 55 -0.69 5.02 -11.77
CA PHE A 55 -0.51 4.49 -10.42
C PHE A 55 0.50 5.29 -9.59
N GLU A 56 0.48 5.04 -8.28
CA GLU A 56 1.51 5.49 -7.34
C GLU A 56 2.77 4.61 -7.41
N ASP A 57 3.84 5.03 -6.74
CA ASP A 57 5.10 4.29 -6.68
C ASP A 57 4.91 2.84 -6.24
N PHE A 58 5.44 1.92 -7.03
CA PHE A 58 5.29 0.49 -6.86
C PHE A 58 6.58 -0.27 -7.17
N LEU A 59 6.84 -1.31 -6.38
CA LEU A 59 7.97 -2.23 -6.58
C LEU A 59 7.50 -3.68 -6.65
N PHE A 60 7.94 -4.40 -7.68
CA PHE A 60 7.83 -5.86 -7.75
C PHE A 60 9.19 -6.51 -7.52
N LEU A 61 9.29 -7.28 -6.44
CA LEU A 61 10.53 -7.91 -5.96
C LEU A 61 10.54 -9.38 -6.36
N ASP A 62 11.21 -9.71 -7.45
CA ASP A 62 11.23 -11.08 -7.99
C ASP A 62 12.38 -11.93 -7.45
N THR A 63 13.61 -11.41 -7.41
CA THR A 63 14.79 -12.17 -6.92
C THR A 63 15.37 -11.67 -5.61
N MET A 64 14.78 -10.64 -4.99
CA MET A 64 15.32 -10.08 -3.76
C MET A 64 15.01 -11.01 -2.58
N ARG A 65 16.03 -11.39 -1.81
CA ARG A 65 15.88 -12.28 -0.64
C ARG A 65 15.14 -11.56 0.50
N PRO A 66 14.30 -12.26 1.30
CA PRO A 66 13.53 -11.64 2.38
C PRO A 66 14.35 -10.76 3.35
N GLU A 67 15.55 -11.18 3.71
CA GLU A 67 16.43 -10.42 4.63
C GLU A 67 16.89 -9.10 4.00
N VAL A 68 17.13 -9.11 2.68
CA VAL A 68 17.49 -7.92 1.91
C VAL A 68 16.29 -6.99 1.76
N ILE A 69 15.09 -7.53 1.53
CA ILE A 69 13.84 -6.76 1.48
C ILE A 69 13.62 -6.01 2.80
N GLN A 70 13.85 -6.67 3.94
CA GLN A 70 13.72 -6.05 5.26
C GLN A 70 14.74 -4.93 5.48
N GLN A 71 16.00 -5.14 5.09
CA GLN A 71 17.06 -4.12 5.18
C GLN A 71 16.74 -2.91 4.29
N PHE A 72 16.38 -3.16 3.03
CA PHE A 72 15.97 -2.16 2.07
C PHE A 72 14.80 -1.32 2.58
N SER A 73 13.74 -1.98 3.07
CA SER A 73 12.56 -1.30 3.62
C SER A 73 12.91 -0.45 4.85
N LYS A 74 13.78 -0.96 5.73
CA LYS A 74 14.23 -0.24 6.92
C LYS A 74 15.05 1.00 6.57
N GLU A 75 15.93 0.91 5.58
CA GLU A 75 16.74 2.05 5.13
C GLU A 75 15.86 3.17 4.54
N LEU A 76 14.85 2.81 3.73
CA LEU A 76 13.90 3.79 3.22
C LEU A 76 13.07 4.44 4.33
N MET A 77 12.61 3.66 5.32
CA MET A 77 11.90 4.22 6.48
C MET A 77 12.75 5.21 7.28
N GLN A 78 14.06 4.94 7.45
CA GLN A 78 14.98 5.86 8.14
C GLN A 78 15.13 7.20 7.41
N LYS A 79 14.88 7.23 6.10
CA LYS A 79 14.87 8.42 5.25
C LYS A 79 13.48 9.06 5.15
N GLY A 80 12.50 8.58 5.92
CA GLY A 80 11.13 9.06 5.89
C GLY A 80 10.30 8.54 4.72
N ILE A 81 10.78 7.52 4.00
CA ILE A 81 10.10 6.93 2.84
C ILE A 81 9.43 5.62 3.27
N ARG A 82 8.09 5.62 3.32
CA ARG A 82 7.30 4.40 3.56
C ARG A 82 6.87 3.84 2.22
N LEU A 83 7.46 2.73 1.80
CA LEU A 83 7.00 1.99 0.63
C LEU A 83 5.66 1.32 0.97
N GLY A 84 4.58 1.85 0.41
CA GLY A 84 3.23 1.32 0.61
C GLY A 84 2.88 0.15 -0.30
N ARG A 85 3.32 0.21 -1.56
CA ARG A 85 2.88 -0.69 -2.62
C ARG A 85 4.06 -1.53 -3.09
N VAL A 86 4.21 -2.69 -2.47
CA VAL A 86 5.30 -3.62 -2.76
C VAL A 86 4.72 -5.01 -2.91
N ALA A 87 5.02 -5.67 -4.02
CA ALA A 87 4.69 -7.08 -4.22
C ALA A 87 5.97 -7.90 -4.28
N VAL A 88 5.94 -9.08 -3.64
CA VAL A 88 6.98 -10.10 -3.79
C VAL A 88 6.46 -11.15 -4.77
N ARG A 89 7.35 -11.72 -5.59
CA ARG A 89 6.97 -12.79 -6.53
C ARG A 89 6.33 -13.98 -5.81
N THR A 90 5.22 -14.43 -6.37
CA THR A 90 4.56 -15.69 -6.03
C THR A 90 4.31 -16.51 -7.30
N GLU A 91 3.87 -17.75 -7.15
CA GLU A 91 3.51 -18.60 -8.30
C GLU A 91 2.34 -18.01 -9.11
N ASN A 92 1.42 -17.32 -8.43
CA ASN A 92 0.22 -16.77 -9.05
C ASN A 92 0.49 -15.43 -9.74
N ASN A 93 1.07 -14.47 -9.01
CA ASN A 93 1.16 -13.10 -9.50
C ASN A 93 2.09 -12.92 -10.71
N VAL A 94 3.02 -13.84 -10.94
CA VAL A 94 3.94 -13.74 -12.10
C VAL A 94 3.21 -13.88 -13.44
N SER A 95 2.03 -14.49 -13.44
CA SER A 95 1.17 -14.67 -14.62
C SER A 95 0.21 -13.51 -14.87
N TRP A 96 0.13 -12.56 -13.94
CA TRP A 96 -0.78 -11.42 -14.04
C TRP A 96 -0.19 -10.33 -14.92
N THR A 97 -1.06 -9.45 -15.41
CA THR A 97 -0.59 -8.19 -15.98
C THR A 97 -0.01 -7.30 -14.87
N LEU A 98 0.86 -6.37 -15.23
CA LEU A 98 1.37 -5.40 -14.27
C LEU A 98 0.24 -4.57 -13.67
N ARG A 99 -0.77 -4.21 -14.48
CA ARG A 99 -1.99 -3.51 -14.05
C ARG A 99 -2.73 -4.29 -12.96
N ASP A 100 -3.10 -5.55 -13.23
CA ASP A 100 -3.88 -6.36 -12.28
C ASP A 100 -3.15 -6.50 -10.94
N LEU A 101 -1.83 -6.70 -10.96
CA LEU A 101 -1.04 -6.77 -9.74
C LEU A 101 -1.01 -5.45 -8.97
N MET A 102 -0.85 -4.33 -9.68
CA MET A 102 -0.79 -3.01 -9.06
C MET A 102 -2.15 -2.60 -8.49
N GLU A 103 -3.26 -2.98 -9.13
CA GLU A 103 -4.62 -2.79 -8.63
C GLU A 103 -4.86 -3.62 -7.36
N GLU A 104 -4.51 -4.91 -7.35
CA GLU A 104 -4.63 -5.76 -6.15
C GLU A 104 -3.83 -5.17 -4.97
N VAL A 105 -2.58 -4.78 -5.21
CA VAL A 105 -1.72 -4.21 -4.17
C VAL A 105 -2.24 -2.85 -3.70
N GLU A 106 -2.82 -2.05 -4.57
CA GLU A 106 -3.49 -0.80 -4.19
C GLU A 106 -4.70 -1.08 -3.30
N GLU A 107 -5.52 -2.07 -3.65
CA GLU A 107 -6.68 -2.45 -2.86
C GLU A 107 -6.29 -2.93 -1.46
N GLU A 108 -5.28 -3.79 -1.36
CA GLU A 108 -4.69 -4.26 -0.10
C GLU A 108 -4.12 -3.08 0.71
N PHE A 109 -3.36 -2.20 0.06
CA PHE A 109 -2.76 -1.04 0.73
C PHE A 109 -3.83 -0.12 1.32
N GLN A 110 -4.87 0.20 0.56
CA GLN A 110 -6.00 0.99 1.03
C GLN A 110 -6.73 0.32 2.18
N PHE A 111 -6.91 -1.01 2.11
CA PHE A 111 -7.50 -1.79 3.19
C PHE A 111 -6.68 -1.68 4.49
N PHE A 112 -5.36 -1.84 4.41
CA PHE A 112 -4.47 -1.68 5.56
C PHE A 112 -4.50 -0.27 6.13
N GLN A 113 -4.46 0.76 5.28
CA GLN A 113 -4.57 2.15 5.73
C GLN A 113 -5.89 2.43 6.45
N LEU A 114 -7.00 1.90 5.93
CA LEU A 114 -8.31 2.06 6.54
C LEU A 114 -8.35 1.38 7.92
N ARG A 115 -7.81 0.17 8.04
CA ARG A 115 -7.67 -0.53 9.32
C ARG A 115 -6.81 0.24 10.31
N GLU A 116 -5.65 0.75 9.88
CA GLU A 116 -4.77 1.57 10.73
C GLU A 116 -5.51 2.80 11.25
N LYS A 117 -6.22 3.54 10.38
CA LYS A 117 -7.02 4.70 10.77
C LYS A 117 -8.11 4.37 11.77
N LEU A 118 -8.85 3.28 11.53
CA LEU A 118 -9.91 2.84 12.44
C LEU A 118 -9.33 2.39 13.79
N TYR A 119 -8.22 1.64 13.81
CA TYR A 119 -7.52 1.27 15.04
C TYR A 119 -7.06 2.50 15.83
N ASP A 120 -6.51 3.51 15.17
CA ASP A 120 -6.08 4.75 15.83
C ASP A 120 -7.25 5.45 16.54
N VAL A 121 -8.41 5.54 15.88
CA VAL A 121 -9.63 6.08 16.48
C VAL A 121 -10.08 5.26 17.69
N ILE A 122 -10.05 3.92 17.59
CA ILE A 122 -10.43 3.02 18.70
C ILE A 122 -9.48 3.13 19.89
N LEU A 123 -8.17 3.23 19.65
CA LEU A 123 -7.16 3.30 20.71
C LEU A 123 -7.10 4.69 21.36
N HIS A 124 -7.52 5.73 20.64
CA HIS A 124 -7.54 7.11 21.11
C HIS A 124 -8.95 7.72 21.05
N PRO A 125 -9.94 7.13 21.75
CA PRO A 125 -11.32 7.59 21.68
C PRO A 125 -11.48 8.93 22.41
N ASP A 126 -12.50 9.69 22.03
CA ASP A 126 -12.98 10.80 22.85
C ASP A 126 -13.63 10.25 24.12
N LYS A 127 -12.89 10.32 25.24
CA LYS A 127 -13.29 9.73 26.53
C LYS A 127 -14.55 10.36 27.11
N ASP A 128 -14.75 11.66 26.93
CA ASP A 128 -15.92 12.36 27.45
C ASP A 128 -17.17 11.97 26.68
N ARG A 129 -17.04 11.87 25.35
CA ARG A 129 -18.14 11.42 24.49
C ARG A 129 -18.45 9.94 24.72
N LEU A 130 -17.45 9.09 24.92
CA LEU A 130 -17.64 7.66 25.20
C LEU A 130 -18.52 7.41 26.43
N GLN A 131 -18.43 8.27 27.45
CA GLN A 131 -19.22 8.16 28.67
C GLN A 131 -20.66 8.72 28.55
N LYS A 132 -20.87 9.66 27.63
CA LYS A 132 -22.12 10.47 27.55
C LYS A 132 -23.00 10.12 26.36
N ASP A 133 -22.41 9.58 25.29
CA ASP A 133 -23.08 9.27 24.03
C ASP A 133 -23.09 7.75 23.81
N VAL A 134 -24.23 7.13 24.14
CA VAL A 134 -24.44 5.68 23.98
C VAL A 134 -24.28 5.25 22.52
N ARG A 135 -24.63 6.11 21.55
CA ARG A 135 -24.48 5.79 20.13
C ARG A 135 -23.02 5.75 19.74
N TYR A 136 -22.23 6.72 20.21
CA TYR A 136 -20.78 6.72 20.00
C TYR A 136 -20.13 5.49 20.65
N MET A 137 -20.48 5.15 21.89
CA MET A 137 -19.98 3.95 22.55
C MET A 137 -20.30 2.67 21.75
N HIS A 138 -21.52 2.53 21.25
CA HIS A 138 -21.90 1.39 20.40
C HIS A 138 -21.10 1.37 19.11
N LEU A 139 -20.98 2.49 18.40
CA LEU A 139 -20.23 2.58 17.15
C LEU A 139 -18.75 2.21 17.35
N MET A 140 -18.13 2.63 18.46
CA MET A 140 -16.76 2.27 18.81
C MET A 140 -16.62 0.77 19.10
N SER A 141 -17.57 0.19 19.83
CA SER A 141 -17.59 -1.25 20.11
C SER A 141 -17.79 -2.09 18.85
N GLU A 142 -18.70 -1.69 17.96
CA GLU A 142 -18.95 -2.37 16.69
C GLU A 142 -17.74 -2.28 15.76
N THR A 143 -17.14 -1.09 15.66
CA THR A 143 -15.93 -0.88 14.87
C THR A 143 -14.77 -1.73 15.39
N TYR A 144 -14.58 -1.81 16.72
CA TYR A 144 -13.58 -2.70 17.31
C TYR A 144 -13.84 -4.17 16.96
N ALA A 145 -15.10 -4.63 17.04
CA ALA A 145 -15.45 -6.01 16.67
C ALA A 145 -15.18 -6.31 15.18
N LEU A 146 -15.45 -5.36 14.29
CA LEU A 146 -15.12 -5.47 12.86
C LEU A 146 -13.60 -5.56 12.63
N LEU A 147 -12.79 -4.80 13.39
CA LEU A 147 -11.34 -4.85 13.29
C LEU A 147 -10.77 -6.17 13.82
N GLU A 148 -11.27 -6.70 14.94
CA GLU A 148 -10.78 -7.97 15.49
C GLU A 148 -11.14 -9.19 14.63
N ASN A 149 -12.19 -9.09 13.81
CA ASN A 149 -12.53 -10.13 12.85
C ASN A 149 -11.60 -10.08 11.61
N ARG A 150 -10.82 -11.15 11.43
CA ARG A 150 -9.87 -11.31 10.31
C ARG A 150 -10.54 -11.47 8.94
N THR A 151 -11.84 -11.76 8.90
CA THR A 151 -12.61 -12.00 7.67
C THR A 151 -13.47 -10.80 7.26
N THR A 152 -13.39 -9.69 7.99
CA THR A 152 -14.17 -8.49 7.68
C THR A 152 -13.83 -7.94 6.31
N ALA A 153 -14.86 -7.72 5.49
CA ALA A 153 -14.70 -7.15 4.16
C ALA A 153 -14.36 -5.66 4.24
N LYS A 154 -13.60 -5.15 3.25
CA LYS A 154 -13.24 -3.72 3.14
C LYS A 154 -14.47 -2.80 3.24
N LYS A 155 -15.56 -3.17 2.57
CA LYS A 155 -16.82 -2.40 2.54
C LYS A 155 -17.41 -2.17 3.93
N ASP A 156 -17.32 -3.15 4.83
CA ASP A 156 -17.85 -3.02 6.19
C ASP A 156 -17.01 -2.04 7.01
N LEU A 157 -15.69 -2.04 6.81
CA LEU A 157 -14.78 -1.06 7.40
C LEU A 157 -15.01 0.34 6.83
N GLU A 158 -15.26 0.47 5.53
CA GLU A 158 -15.58 1.75 4.88
C GLU A 158 -16.89 2.33 5.43
N GLN A 159 -17.88 1.47 5.68
CA GLN A 159 -19.13 1.87 6.29
C GLN A 159 -18.92 2.36 7.73
N ALA A 160 -18.14 1.63 8.54
CA ALA A 160 -17.79 2.04 9.90
C ALA A 160 -17.06 3.40 9.90
N TRP A 161 -16.09 3.59 9.00
CA TRP A 161 -15.39 4.86 8.83
C TRP A 161 -16.33 6.00 8.44
N SER A 162 -17.25 5.76 7.49
CA SER A 162 -18.23 6.76 7.07
C SER A 162 -19.13 7.21 8.22
N PHE A 163 -19.55 6.28 9.10
CA PHE A 163 -20.32 6.64 10.29
C PHE A 163 -19.51 7.47 11.28
N LEU A 164 -18.23 7.13 11.47
CA LEU A 164 -17.32 7.92 12.32
C LEU A 164 -17.11 9.34 11.76
N GLU A 165 -16.86 9.48 10.46
CA GLU A 165 -16.68 10.78 9.82
C GLU A 165 -17.94 11.67 9.85
N LYS A 166 -19.12 11.10 9.57
CA LYS A 166 -20.40 11.85 9.51
C LYS A 166 -20.76 12.48 10.85
N GLU A 167 -20.40 11.84 11.94
CA GLU A 167 -20.59 12.33 13.30
C GLU A 167 -19.54 13.40 13.71
N LYS A 168 -18.69 13.84 12.78
CA LYS A 168 -17.52 14.73 12.99
C LYS A 168 -16.60 14.21 14.10
N LEU A 169 -16.47 12.88 14.21
CA LEU A 169 -15.71 12.22 15.29
C LEU A 169 -14.20 12.19 15.06
N ILE A 170 -13.76 12.68 13.91
CA ILE A 170 -12.37 12.77 13.53
C ILE A 170 -12.13 14.23 13.24
N ASN A 171 -11.34 14.89 14.09
CA ASN A 171 -10.94 16.26 13.82
C ASN A 171 -10.23 16.27 12.46
N LYS A 172 -10.82 16.95 11.48
CA LYS A 172 -10.10 17.34 10.26
C LYS A 172 -8.94 18.21 10.72
N LYS A 173 -7.73 17.65 10.68
CA LYS A 173 -6.50 18.45 10.71
C LYS A 173 -6.48 19.37 9.49
#